data_AF-A0A2G2W4A2-F1
#
_entry.id   AF-A0A2G2W4A2-F1
#
_cell.length_a   1.000
_cell.length_b   1.000
_cell.length_c   1.000
_cell.angle_alpha   90.00
_cell.angle_beta   90.00
_cell.angle_gamma   90.00
#
_symmetry.space_group_name_H-M   'P 1'
#
loop_
_entity.id
_entity.type
_entity.pdbx_description
1 polymer ?
#
loop_
_entity_poly.entity_id
_entity_poly.type
_entity_poly.pdbx_seq_one_letter_code
_entity_poly.pdbx_strand_id
1 'polypeptide(L)'
;MVQGSRQWHEKLPFALLGYRTTVRTSTGETSYLLVYGTEAVIPAEVEILSLRVIKEADIDDDEWLYQRRMARAYNKKFHPRNFEVGQLVLRHILPHQVEAKVKFFPNWQGPFIVKKVLPNEALYLTDTEGKMEEMDINADAVKRYYDIFVLC
;
A
#
# COMPACT_ATOMS: atom_id res chain seq x y z
N MET A 1 14.46 -11.01 -28.96
CA MET A 1 14.49 -9.53 -29.06
C MET A 1 13.50 -8.96 -28.04
N VAL A 2 13.99 -8.44 -26.91
CA VAL A 2 13.12 -7.82 -25.90
C VAL A 2 12.79 -6.40 -26.37
N GLN A 3 11.52 -6.16 -26.69
CA GLN A 3 11.02 -4.82 -27.06
C GLN A 3 11.26 -3.84 -25.90
N GLY A 4 11.77 -2.64 -26.21
CA GLY A 4 12.15 -1.65 -25.21
C GLY A 4 10.98 -1.15 -24.37
N SER A 5 11.27 -0.64 -23.17
CA SER A 5 10.33 -0.18 -22.13
C SER A 5 9.35 0.95 -22.53
N ARG A 6 9.33 1.38 -23.80
CA ARG A 6 8.54 2.49 -24.32
C ARG A 6 7.14 2.12 -24.84
N GLN A 7 6.85 0.83 -25.04
CA GLN A 7 5.57 0.34 -25.59
C GLN A 7 4.69 -0.34 -24.53
N TRP A 8 4.73 0.14 -23.28
CA TRP A 8 3.97 -0.49 -22.18
C TRP A 8 2.47 -0.58 -22.47
N HIS A 9 1.91 0.37 -23.22
CA HIS A 9 0.50 0.40 -23.60
C HIS A 9 0.11 -0.76 -24.54
N GLU A 10 1.03 -1.23 -25.38
CA GLU A 10 0.81 -2.42 -26.23
C GLU A 10 0.87 -3.72 -25.41
N LYS A 11 1.62 -3.72 -24.29
CA LYS A 11 1.71 -4.86 -23.37
C LYS A 11 0.63 -4.87 -22.30
N LEU A 12 -0.05 -3.74 -22.09
CA LEU A 12 -1.09 -3.57 -21.07
C LEU A 12 -2.23 -4.59 -21.19
N PRO A 13 -2.82 -4.86 -22.39
CA PRO A 13 -3.90 -5.84 -22.50
C PRO A 13 -3.46 -7.25 -22.08
N PHE A 14 -2.24 -7.64 -22.44
CA PHE A 14 -1.68 -8.95 -22.08
C PHE A 14 -1.36 -9.05 -20.58
N ALA A 15 -0.80 -7.99 -19.99
CA ALA A 15 -0.54 -7.94 -18.55
C ALA A 15 -1.84 -7.98 -17.73
N LEU A 16 -2.88 -7.27 -18.17
CA LEU A 16 -4.20 -7.30 -17.53
C LEU A 16 -4.86 -8.68 -17.65
N LEU A 17 -4.75 -9.32 -18.81
CA LEU A 17 -5.24 -10.68 -18.99
C LEU A 17 -4.54 -11.63 -18.02
N GLY A 18 -3.21 -11.63 -17.98
CA GLY A 18 -2.44 -12.43 -17.03
C GLY A 18 -2.78 -12.12 -15.57
N TYR A 19 -3.02 -10.85 -15.22
CA TYR A 19 -3.44 -10.48 -13.86
C TYR A 19 -4.81 -11.06 -13.50
N ARG A 20 -5.75 -11.10 -14.46
CA ARG A 20 -7.13 -11.56 -14.25
C ARG A 20 -7.24 -13.07 -14.13
N THR A 21 -6.41 -13.80 -14.86
CA THR A 21 -6.51 -15.27 -14.96
C THR A 21 -5.48 -16.02 -14.13
N THR A 22 -4.51 -15.35 -13.51
CA THR A 22 -3.59 -15.99 -12.56
C THR A 22 -4.22 -16.12 -11.17
N VAL A 23 -4.05 -17.30 -10.57
CA VAL A 23 -4.44 -17.57 -9.19
C VAL A 23 -3.59 -16.74 -8.25
N ARG A 24 -4.21 -16.05 -7.29
CA ARG A 24 -3.49 -15.27 -6.28
C ARG A 24 -3.16 -16.14 -5.08
N THR A 25 -1.90 -16.12 -4.66
CA THR A 25 -1.44 -16.86 -3.47
C THR A 25 -2.17 -16.49 -2.18
N SER A 26 -2.67 -15.26 -2.08
CA SER A 26 -3.41 -14.77 -0.91
C SER A 26 -4.84 -15.27 -0.80
N THR A 27 -5.53 -15.48 -1.93
CA THR A 27 -6.95 -15.86 -1.97
C THR A 27 -7.18 -17.27 -2.50
N GLY A 28 -6.18 -17.90 -3.11
CA GLY A 28 -6.30 -19.20 -3.77
C GLY A 28 -7.12 -19.18 -5.06
N GLU A 29 -7.62 -18.01 -5.47
CA GLU A 29 -8.53 -17.85 -6.60
C GLU A 29 -8.01 -16.84 -7.62
N THR A 30 -8.50 -16.93 -8.86
CA THR A 30 -8.23 -15.93 -9.90
C THR A 30 -9.04 -14.66 -9.66
N SER A 31 -8.49 -13.50 -10.02
CA SER A 31 -9.20 -12.23 -9.87
C SER A 31 -10.49 -12.16 -10.70
N TYR A 32 -10.55 -12.85 -11.84
CA TYR A 32 -11.74 -12.93 -12.68
C TYR A 32 -12.86 -13.75 -12.03
N LEU A 33 -12.53 -14.89 -11.42
CA LEU A 33 -13.49 -15.74 -10.72
C LEU A 33 -14.19 -14.99 -9.58
N LEU A 34 -13.45 -14.20 -8.80
CA LEU A 34 -14.02 -13.40 -7.72
C LEU A 34 -15.02 -12.33 -8.21
N VAL A 35 -14.85 -11.82 -9.43
CA VAL A 35 -15.71 -10.75 -9.99
C VAL A 35 -16.92 -11.33 -10.70
N TYR A 36 -16.74 -12.38 -11.49
CA TYR A 36 -17.78 -12.90 -12.39
C TYR A 36 -18.39 -14.23 -11.92
N GLY A 37 -17.83 -14.86 -10.89
CA GLY A 37 -18.30 -16.15 -10.37
C GLY A 37 -18.01 -17.34 -11.30
N THR A 38 -17.29 -17.12 -12.40
CA THR A 38 -16.90 -18.16 -13.35
C THR A 38 -15.42 -18.02 -13.71
N GLU A 39 -14.74 -19.13 -13.99
CA GLU A 39 -13.36 -19.08 -14.45
C GLU A 39 -13.25 -18.38 -15.81
N ALA A 40 -12.16 -17.61 -15.99
CA ALA A 40 -11.89 -16.99 -17.28
C ALA A 40 -11.46 -18.06 -18.28
N VAL A 41 -12.13 -18.14 -19.43
CA VAL A 41 -11.68 -18.97 -20.55
C VAL A 41 -10.68 -18.14 -21.38
N ILE A 42 -9.40 -18.50 -21.33
CA ILE A 42 -8.36 -17.87 -22.13
C ILE A 42 -8.46 -18.42 -23.56
N PRO A 43 -8.33 -17.59 -24.61
CA PRO A 43 -8.40 -18.06 -26.01
C PRO A 43 -7.45 -19.22 -26.34
N ALA A 44 -6.27 -19.25 -25.72
CA ALA A 44 -5.28 -20.33 -25.88
C ALA A 44 -5.78 -21.70 -25.38
N GLU A 45 -6.75 -21.73 -24.48
CA GLU A 45 -7.31 -22.96 -23.91
C GLU A 45 -8.45 -23.52 -24.77
N VAL A 46 -8.94 -22.74 -25.73
CA VAL A 46 -9.93 -23.17 -26.73
C VAL A 46 -9.24 -23.90 -27.89
N GLU A 47 -8.03 -23.49 -28.25
CA GLU A 47 -7.22 -24.12 -29.32
C GLU A 47 -6.38 -25.31 -28.84
N ILE A 48 -6.10 -25.42 -27.54
CA ILE A 48 -5.34 -26.52 -26.93
C ILE A 48 -6.34 -27.41 -26.17
N LEU A 49 -6.66 -28.60 -26.72
CA LEU A 49 -7.29 -29.69 -25.94
C LEU A 49 -6.37 -30.02 -24.76
N SER A 50 -6.84 -29.76 -23.55
CA SER A 50 -6.15 -28.97 -22.52
C SER A 50 -5.00 -29.60 -21.73
N LEU A 51 -3.90 -28.83 -21.67
CA LEU A 51 -2.68 -29.00 -20.86
C LEU A 51 -2.62 -28.10 -19.61
N ARG A 52 -3.71 -27.39 -19.26
CA ARG A 52 -3.80 -26.52 -18.06
C ARG A 52 -3.30 -27.26 -16.81
N VAL A 53 -3.60 -28.55 -16.76
CA VAL A 53 -3.47 -29.51 -15.66
C VAL A 53 -2.05 -30.05 -15.40
N ILE A 54 -1.07 -29.86 -16.29
CA ILE A 54 0.28 -30.50 -16.13
C ILE A 54 1.35 -29.52 -15.60
N LYS A 55 1.14 -28.19 -15.65
CA LYS A 55 2.19 -27.19 -15.36
C LYS A 55 1.94 -26.26 -14.17
N GLU A 56 0.77 -26.33 -13.53
CA GLU A 56 0.57 -25.81 -12.16
C GLU A 56 1.52 -26.47 -11.13
N ALA A 57 2.22 -27.54 -11.55
CA ALA A 57 2.91 -28.51 -10.72
C ALA A 57 4.26 -28.09 -10.12
N ASP A 58 4.86 -26.94 -10.45
CA ASP A 58 6.04 -26.46 -9.71
C ASP A 58 6.01 -24.93 -9.69
N ILE A 59 5.60 -24.35 -8.56
CA ILE A 59 5.94 -22.96 -8.22
C ILE A 59 7.47 -22.93 -8.18
N ASP A 60 8.08 -22.39 -9.22
CA ASP A 60 9.53 -22.33 -9.36
C ASP A 60 10.13 -21.65 -8.12
N ASP A 61 11.16 -22.25 -7.52
CA ASP A 61 11.81 -21.75 -6.29
C ASP A 61 12.19 -20.27 -6.42
N ASP A 62 12.51 -19.85 -7.65
CA ASP A 62 12.84 -18.49 -8.04
C ASP A 62 11.69 -17.49 -7.85
N GLU A 63 10.42 -17.87 -8.12
CA GLU A 63 9.27 -16.99 -7.91
C GLU A 63 9.01 -16.77 -6.40
N TRP A 64 9.12 -17.84 -5.61
CA TRP A 64 9.00 -17.75 -4.15
C TRP A 64 10.13 -16.91 -3.53
N LEU A 65 11.38 -17.11 -3.97
CA LEU A 65 12.53 -16.32 -3.56
C LEU A 65 12.36 -14.84 -3.92
N TYR A 66 11.83 -14.54 -5.10
CA TYR A 66 11.54 -13.18 -5.54
C TYR A 66 10.46 -12.52 -4.66
N GLN A 67 9.33 -13.19 -4.44
CA GLN A 67 8.27 -12.70 -3.56
C GLN A 67 8.78 -12.45 -2.13
N ARG A 68 9.61 -13.35 -1.60
CA ARG A 68 10.23 -13.20 -0.27
C ARG A 68 11.19 -12.01 -0.21
N ARG A 69 11.98 -11.77 -1.25
CA ARG A 69 12.87 -10.59 -1.36
C ARG A 69 12.05 -9.30 -1.43
N MET A 70 10.98 -9.28 -2.21
CA MET A 70 10.06 -8.14 -2.32
C MET A 70 9.40 -7.83 -0.97
N ALA A 71 8.84 -8.83 -0.30
CA ALA A 71 8.21 -8.69 1.01
C ALA A 71 9.20 -8.18 2.07
N ARG A 72 10.44 -8.70 2.09
CA ARG A 72 11.49 -8.20 2.98
C ARG A 72 11.88 -6.76 2.69
N ALA A 73 12.03 -6.39 1.42
CA ALA A 73 12.39 -5.03 1.03
C ALA A 73 11.29 -4.02 1.41
N TYR A 74 10.02 -4.42 1.28
CA TYR A 74 8.87 -3.63 1.71
C TYR A 74 8.84 -3.51 3.24
N ASN A 75 8.84 -4.64 3.95
CA ASN A 75 8.75 -4.67 5.42
C ASN A 75 9.95 -4.03 6.10
N LYS A 76 11.14 -3.99 5.46
CA LYS A 76 12.33 -3.32 6.02
C LYS A 76 12.11 -1.82 6.27
N LYS A 77 11.22 -1.17 5.51
CA LYS A 77 10.91 0.25 5.68
C LYS A 77 9.84 0.48 6.74
N PHE A 78 9.06 -0.55 7.08
CA PHE A 78 8.03 -0.47 8.09
C PHE A 78 8.66 -0.47 9.48
N HIS A 79 8.57 0.67 10.17
CA HIS A 79 9.03 0.82 11.54
C HIS A 79 7.78 1.01 12.40
N PRO A 80 7.40 0.04 13.25
CA PRO A 80 6.24 0.19 14.11
C PRO A 80 6.46 1.40 15.03
N ARG A 81 5.53 2.36 14.97
CA ARG A 81 5.55 3.56 15.81
C ARG A 81 4.44 3.42 16.84
N ASN A 82 4.83 3.22 18.09
CA ASN A 82 3.87 3.23 19.18
C ASN A 82 3.49 4.68 19.50
N PHE A 83 2.20 4.96 19.63
CA PHE A 83 1.68 6.24 20.09
C PHE A 83 0.78 5.99 21.29
N GLU A 84 0.72 6.98 22.19
CA GLU A 84 -0.15 6.94 23.37
C GLU A 84 -1.10 8.13 23.34
N VAL A 85 -2.27 7.95 23.95
CA VAL A 85 -3.24 9.03 24.12
C VAL A 85 -2.63 10.16 24.94
N GLY A 86 -2.82 11.40 24.50
CA GLY A 86 -2.24 12.60 25.10
C GLY A 86 -0.89 13.03 24.50
N GLN A 87 -0.24 12.20 23.67
CA GLN A 87 1.03 12.59 23.06
C GLN A 87 0.88 13.70 22.02
N LEU A 88 1.82 14.64 22.01
CA LEU A 88 1.93 15.66 20.99
C LEU A 88 2.59 15.11 19.73
N VAL A 89 1.99 15.41 18.59
CA VAL A 89 2.42 14.91 17.30
C VAL A 89 2.28 15.96 16.20
N LEU A 90 3.10 15.82 15.16
CA LEU A 90 3.00 16.58 13.92
C LEU A 90 2.44 15.67 12.82
N ARG A 91 1.54 16.22 11.99
CA ARG A 91 0.99 15.54 10.82
C ARG A 91 1.71 15.99 9.54
N HIS A 92 1.95 15.06 8.62
CA HIS A 92 2.57 15.37 7.33
C HIS A 92 1.56 16.04 6.38
N ILE A 93 1.99 17.08 5.67
CA ILE A 93 1.16 17.79 4.69
C ILE A 93 1.42 17.22 3.30
N LEU A 94 0.42 16.54 2.74
CA LEU A 94 0.51 15.96 1.40
C LEU A 94 0.54 17.06 0.32
N PRO A 95 1.30 16.90 -0.78
CA PRO A 95 1.42 17.93 -1.82
C PRO A 95 0.09 18.33 -2.45
N HIS A 96 -0.85 17.39 -2.57
CA HIS A 96 -2.18 17.66 -3.14
C HIS A 96 -3.09 18.46 -2.20
N GLN A 97 -2.83 18.46 -0.89
CA GLN A 97 -3.68 19.18 0.08
C GLN A 97 -3.44 20.69 0.08
N VAL A 98 -2.39 21.19 -0.59
CA VAL A 98 -2.07 22.62 -0.65
C VAL A 98 -1.71 22.99 -2.09
N GLU A 99 -2.65 23.60 -2.79
CA GLU A 99 -2.52 23.96 -4.22
C GLU A 99 -1.38 24.97 -4.51
N ALA A 100 -0.87 25.65 -3.49
CA ALA A 100 0.21 26.63 -3.58
C ALA A 100 1.37 26.31 -2.62
N LYS A 101 1.90 25.08 -2.64
CA LYS A 101 3.09 24.72 -1.85
C LYS A 101 4.33 25.39 -2.46
N VAL A 102 4.60 26.63 -2.03
CA VAL A 102 5.81 27.35 -2.40
C VAL A 102 7.03 26.62 -1.79
N LYS A 103 8.17 26.69 -2.50
CA LYS A 103 9.48 26.29 -1.97
C LYS A 103 9.64 26.91 -0.57
N PHE A 104 9.91 26.12 0.46
CA PHE A 104 9.97 26.51 1.89
C PHE A 104 8.67 26.44 2.72
N PHE A 105 7.53 26.02 2.16
CA PHE A 105 6.37 25.71 3.01
C PHE A 105 6.68 24.49 3.92
N PRO A 106 6.37 24.54 5.23
CA PRO A 106 6.65 23.41 6.13
C PRO A 106 5.93 22.15 5.66
N ASN A 107 6.63 21.01 5.73
CA ASN A 107 6.07 19.71 5.35
C ASN A 107 5.26 19.05 6.47
N TRP A 108 5.29 19.63 7.66
CA TRP A 108 4.65 19.13 8.87
C TRP A 108 3.79 20.23 9.48
N GLN A 109 2.60 19.88 9.94
CA GLN A 109 1.65 20.77 10.61
C GLN A 109 1.39 20.29 12.04
N GLY A 110 1.11 21.21 12.94
CA GLY A 110 0.84 20.92 14.35
C GLY A 110 1.70 21.77 15.27
N PRO A 111 1.59 21.58 16.59
CA PRO A 111 1.31 20.31 17.27
C PRO A 111 -0.17 19.93 17.41
N PHE A 112 -0.46 18.62 17.38
CA PHE A 112 -1.77 18.02 17.66
C PHE A 112 -1.66 17.03 18.81
N ILE A 113 -2.76 16.73 19.49
CA ILE A 113 -2.83 15.73 20.57
C ILE A 113 -3.48 14.45 20.04
N VAL A 114 -2.88 13.29 20.34
CA VAL A 114 -3.51 12.00 20.07
C VAL A 114 -4.66 11.77 21.05
N LYS A 115 -5.90 11.78 20.58
CA LYS A 115 -7.10 11.52 21.41
C LYS A 115 -7.37 10.03 21.57
N LYS A 116 -7.13 9.25 20.52
CA LYS A 116 -7.38 7.80 20.51
C LYS A 116 -6.47 7.09 19.53
N VAL A 117 -5.98 5.92 19.93
CA VAL A 117 -5.18 5.01 19.10
C VAL A 117 -6.07 3.85 18.68
N LEU A 118 -6.16 3.58 17.38
CA LEU A 118 -6.93 2.48 16.81
C LEU A 118 -6.04 1.24 16.60
N PRO A 119 -6.63 0.03 16.57
CA PRO A 119 -5.88 -1.21 16.36
C PRO A 119 -5.19 -1.31 14.98
N ASN A 120 -5.66 -0.54 13.99
CA ASN A 120 -5.12 -0.54 12.62
C ASN A 120 -4.06 0.56 12.39
N GLU A 121 -3.35 0.99 13.44
CA GLU A 121 -2.35 2.06 13.39
C GLU A 121 -2.89 3.42 12.89
N ALA A 122 -4.19 3.64 12.99
CA ALA A 122 -4.81 4.93 12.77
C ALA A 122 -4.93 5.69 14.10
N LEU A 123 -4.78 7.01 14.03
CA LEU A 123 -4.80 7.91 15.18
C LEU A 123 -5.91 8.94 14.98
N TYR A 124 -6.74 9.14 16.01
CA TYR A 124 -7.59 10.33 16.08
C TYR A 124 -6.80 11.48 16.67
N LEU A 125 -6.60 12.52 15.88
CA LEU A 125 -5.94 13.74 16.33
C LEU A 125 -6.96 14.81 16.68
N THR A 126 -6.65 15.60 17.71
CA THR A 126 -7.37 16.82 18.06
C THR A 126 -6.39 17.99 18.17
N ASP A 127 -6.87 19.19 17.87
CA ASP A 127 -6.08 20.40 18.09
C ASP A 127 -5.84 20.63 19.59
N THR A 128 -4.79 21.39 19.93
CA THR A 128 -4.46 21.72 21.33
C THR A 128 -5.57 22.49 22.03
N GLU A 129 -6.37 23.25 21.27
CA GLU A 129 -7.55 23.99 21.75
C GLU A 129 -8.85 23.15 21.76
N GLY A 130 -8.81 21.90 21.29
CA GLY A 130 -9.98 21.01 21.21
C GLY A 130 -11.06 21.45 20.21
N LYS A 131 -10.77 22.44 19.35
CA LYS A 131 -11.73 23.05 18.42
C LYS A 131 -11.90 22.34 17.08
N MET A 132 -10.88 21.64 16.59
CA MET A 132 -10.92 21.01 15.26
C MET A 132 -11.33 19.54 15.29
N GLU A 133 -11.96 19.14 14.18
CA GLU A 133 -12.54 17.84 13.89
C GLU A 133 -11.59 16.67 14.12
N GLU A 134 -12.16 15.58 14.60
CA GLU A 134 -11.52 14.29 14.78
C GLU A 134 -11.08 13.76 13.41
N MET A 135 -9.78 13.90 13.09
CA MET A 135 -9.22 13.27 11.88
C MET A 135 -8.61 11.92 12.23
N ASP A 136 -9.02 10.89 11.50
CA ASP A 136 -8.32 9.61 11.44
C ASP A 136 -7.12 9.74 10.50
N ILE A 137 -5.91 9.62 11.05
CA ILE A 137 -4.66 9.71 10.30
C ILE A 137 -3.85 8.44 10.51
N ASN A 138 -3.28 7.90 9.44
CA ASN A 138 -2.33 6.79 9.55
C ASN A 138 -1.08 7.23 10.34
N ALA A 139 -0.66 6.42 11.31
CA ALA A 139 0.53 6.60 12.13
C ALA A 139 1.81 6.92 11.33
N ASP A 140 1.94 6.42 10.09
CA ASP A 140 3.08 6.70 9.24
C ASP A 140 3.18 8.16 8.79
N ALA A 141 2.03 8.83 8.65
CA ALA A 141 1.92 10.25 8.31
C ALA A 141 2.11 11.15 9.53
N VAL A 142 2.46 10.59 10.69
CA VAL A 142 2.59 11.28 11.96
C VAL A 142 3.99 11.10 12.55
N LYS A 143 4.50 12.14 13.22
CA LYS A 143 5.77 12.10 13.97
C LYS A 143 5.58 12.69 15.35
N ARG A 144 6.21 12.08 16.38
CA ARG A 144 6.23 12.63 17.74
C ARG A 144 6.85 14.02 17.77
N TYR A 145 6.20 14.92 18.49
CA TYR A 145 6.68 16.25 18.81
C TYR A 145 7.25 16.23 20.24
N TYR A 146 8.46 16.75 20.42
CA TYR A 146 9.08 16.92 21.74
C TYR A 146 9.23 18.41 21.98
N ASP A 147 8.58 18.91 23.03
CA ASP A 147 8.70 20.31 23.41
C ASP A 147 10.04 20.52 24.11
N ILE A 148 10.90 21.37 23.55
CA ILE A 148 12.30 21.54 24.02
C ILE A 148 12.34 22.31 25.37
N PHE A 149 11.22 22.86 25.82
CA PHE A 149 11.12 23.69 27.02
C PHE A 149 10.99 22.95 28.36
N VAL A 150 11.04 21.61 28.41
CA VAL A 150 10.87 20.82 29.66
C VAL A 150 12.21 20.33 30.26
N LEU A 151 13.35 20.91 29.87
CA LEU A 151 14.69 20.52 30.38
C LEU A 151 15.55 21.68 30.92
N CYS A 152 14.95 22.76 31.44
CA CYS A 152 15.66 23.79 32.22
C CYS A 152 15.03 23.94 33.61
#